data_AF-A0A382QQ67-F1
#
_entry.id   AF-A0A382QQ67-F1
#
_cell.length_a   1.000
_cell.length_b   1.000
_cell.length_c   1.000
_cell.angle_alpha   90.00
_cell.angle_beta   90.00
_cell.angle_gamma   90.00
#
_symmetry.space_group_name_H-M   'P 1'
#
loop_
_entity.id
_entity.type
_entity.pdbx_description
1 polymer ?
#
loop_
_entity_poly.entity_id
_entity_poly.type
_entity_poly.pdbx_seq_one_letter_code
_entity_poly.pdbx_strand_id
1 'polypeptide(L)' 'MSEKKIFTTPKVRKFARELGANVSEIKGTERKGRITEDD' A
#
# COMPACT_ATOMS: atom_id res chain seq x y z
N MET A 1 13.78 -11.29 10.97
CA MET A 1 13.41 -10.23 10.01
C MET A 1 12.02 -9.76 10.36
N SER A 2 11.85 -8.52 10.82
CA SER A 2 10.55 -7.97 11.20
C SER A 2 9.65 -7.83 9.98
N GLU A 3 8.38 -8.24 10.10
CA GLU A 3 7.37 -8.02 9.05
C GLU A 3 7.23 -6.51 8.77
N LYS A 4 7.38 -6.13 7.51
CA LYS A 4 7.17 -4.74 7.06
C LYS A 4 5.68 -4.42 7.20
N LYS A 5 5.31 -3.68 8.24
CA LYS A 5 3.92 -3.25 8.47
C LYS A 5 3.48 -2.28 7.37
N ILE A 6 2.63 -2.75 6.45
CA ILE A 6 2.09 -1.94 5.35
C ILE A 6 0.94 -1.08 5.86
N PHE A 7 1.16 0.23 5.92
CA PHE A 7 0.16 1.21 6.31
C PHE A 7 -0.68 1.61 5.11
N THR A 8 -1.90 1.10 5.02
CA THR A 8 -2.86 1.50 3.98
C THR A 8 -4.30 1.14 4.38
N THR A 9 -5.29 1.62 3.64
CA THR A 9 -6.72 1.36 3.90
C THR A 9 -7.20 0.11 3.15
N PRO A 10 -8.33 -0.51 3.56
CA PRO A 10 -8.93 -1.62 2.81
C PRO A 10 -9.30 -1.26 1.37
N LYS A 11 -9.73 -0.01 1.12
CA LYS A 11 -10.09 0.50 -0.22
C LYS A 11 -8.88 0.44 -1.16
N VAL A 12 -7.74 0.99 -0.75
CA VAL A 12 -6.48 0.96 -1.51
C VAL A 12 -6.03 -0.47 -1.80
N ARG A 13 -6.14 -1.39 -0.82
CA ARG A 13 -5.80 -2.81 -1.05
C ARG A 13 -6.70 -3.46 -2.10
N LYS A 14 -7.99 -3.12 -2.13
CA LYS A 14 -8.92 -3.63 -3.13
C LYS A 14 -8.56 -3.08 -4.50
N PHE A 15 -8.34 -1.78 -4.59
CA PHE A 15 -7.93 -1.08 -5.81
C PHE A 15 -6.64 -1.65 -6.41
N ALA A 16 -5.59 -1.81 -5.61
CA ALA A 16 -4.33 -2.41 -6.06
C ALA A 16 -4.52 -3.84 -6.60
N ARG A 17 -5.35 -4.66 -5.95
CA ARG A 17 -5.67 -6.02 -6.42
C ARG A 17 -6.42 -6.02 -7.75
N GLU A 18 -7.34 -5.08 -7.95
CA GLU A 18 -8.07 -4.91 -9.21
C GLU A 18 -7.15 -4.49 -10.36
N LEU A 19 -6.09 -3.73 -10.07
CA LEU A 19 -5.05 -3.36 -11.03
C LEU A 19 -3.95 -4.43 -11.21
N GLY A 20 -3.97 -5.50 -10.42
CA GLY A 20 -2.89 -6.50 -10.40
C GLY A 20 -1.59 -6.01 -9.74
N ALA A 21 -1.65 -4.91 -8.99
CA ALA A 21 -0.51 -4.33 -8.29
C ALA A 21 -0.32 -4.95 -6.89
N ASN A 22 0.95 -5.08 -6.49
CA ASN A 22 1.32 -5.59 -5.18
C ASN A 22 1.67 -4.45 -4.20
N VAL A 23 0.80 -4.19 -3.22
CA VAL A 23 1.01 -3.14 -2.21
C VAL A 23 2.26 -3.32 -1.33
N SER A 24 2.89 -4.51 -1.28
CA SER A 24 4.15 -4.66 -0.54
C SER A 24 5.35 -4.03 -1.25
N GLU A 25 5.25 -3.85 -2.57
CA GLU A 25 6.29 -3.30 -3.43
C GLU A 25 6.12 -1.79 -3.65
N ILE A 26 4.93 -1.26 -3.37
CA ILE A 26 4.62 0.17 -3.49
C ILE A 26 5.23 0.96 -2.32
N LYS A 27 5.86 2.10 -2.65
CA LYS A 27 6.42 3.03 -1.67
C LYS A 27 5.40 4.13 -1.39
N GLY A 28 4.74 4.05 -0.24
CA GLY A 28 3.80 5.09 0.18
C GLY A 28 4.47 6.44 0.39
N THR A 29 3.86 7.49 -0.15
CA THR A 29 4.36 8.88 -0.05
C THR A 29 3.87 9.62 1.19
N GLU A 30 2.83 9.13 1.86
CA GLU A 30 2.21 9.79 2.99
C GLU A 30 2.88 9.53 4.35
N ARG A 31 2.41 10.23 5.39
CA ARG A 31 2.95 10.13 6.76
C ARG A 31 3.16 8.67 7.22
N LYS A 32 4.38 8.37 7.67
CA LYS A 32 4.87 7.03 8.08
C LYS A 32 4.91 6.01 6.93
N GLY A 33 5.02 6.45 5.68
CA GLY A 33 5.03 5.59 4.50
C GLY A 33 3.66 4.98 4.24
N ARG A 34 2.59 5.74 4.50
CA ARG A 34 1.23 5.30 4.20
C ARG A 34 1.04 5.28 2.68
N ILE A 35 0.43 4.22 2.17
CA ILE A 35 0.09 4.04 0.77
C ILE A 35 -1.36 4.48 0.54
N THR A 36 -1.55 5.35 -0.44
CA THR A 36 -2.82 5.93 -0.90
C THR A 36 -3.20 5.38 -2.29
N GLU A 37 -4.27 5.89 -2.90
CA GLU A 37 -4.67 5.49 -4.27
C GLU A 37 -3.77 6.12 -5.35
N ASP A 38 -3.04 7.19 -5.01
CA ASP A 38 -2.13 7.90 -5.91
C ASP A 38 -0.71 7.30 -5.91
N ASP A 39 -0.44 6.35 -5.00
CA ASP A 39 0.84 5.63 -4.85
C ASP A 39 0.84 4.30 -5.62
#